data_AF-A0A7R6VN27-F1
#
_entry.id   AF-A0A7R6VN27-F1
#
_cell.length_a   1.000
_cell.length_b   1.000
_cell.length_c   1.000
_cell.angle_alpha   90.00
_cell.angle_beta   90.00
_cell.angle_gamma   90.00
#
_symmetry.space_group_name_H-M   'P 1'
#
loop_
_entity.id
_entity.type
_entity.pdbx_description
1 polymer ?
#
loop_
_entity_poly.entity_id
_entity_poly.type
_entity_poly.pdbx_seq_one_letter_code
_entity_poly.pdbx_strand_id
1 'polypeptide(L)'
;MGYIYPIIKEKIKEEVRKFECISKRYELPFCLMLIAFDGSEDISQIIVSNTRCADRFAKIDDHYYSLLFFANRPDSHAKVANKILYALEKLYPNSKISIGVACKHNIDADDIISKAIQNVLEAQNSSLNTIVE
;
A
#
# COMPACT_ATOMS: atom_id res chain seq x y z
N MET A 1 -14.46 -14.50 -1.86
CA MET A 1 -13.49 -13.38 -2.01
C MET A 1 -14.13 -11.99 -2.22
N GLY A 2 -15.45 -11.79 -2.07
CA GLY A 2 -16.11 -10.50 -2.39
C GLY A 2 -16.29 -9.48 -1.24
N TYR A 3 -15.92 -9.79 0.01
CA TYR A 3 -16.28 -8.97 1.18
C TYR A 3 -15.16 -8.03 1.69
N ILE A 4 -13.93 -8.18 1.21
CA ILE A 4 -12.77 -7.41 1.69
C ILE A 4 -12.69 -6.02 1.04
N TYR A 5 -13.12 -5.87 -0.22
CA TYR A 5 -13.07 -4.58 -0.95
C TYR A 5 -13.82 -3.45 -0.23
N PRO A 6 -15.07 -3.64 0.24
CA PRO A 6 -15.78 -2.58 0.97
C PRO A 6 -15.08 -2.17 2.26
N ILE A 7 -14.49 -3.14 2.98
CA ILE A 7 -13.80 -2.88 4.26
C ILE A 7 -12.52 -2.08 4.03
N ILE A 8 -11.68 -2.50 3.08
CA ILE A 8 -10.47 -1.76 2.69
C ILE A 8 -10.86 -0.33 2.31
N LYS A 9 -11.84 -0.19 1.41
CA LYS A 9 -12.28 1.10 0.90
C LYS A 9 -12.73 2.03 2.00
N GLU A 10 -13.63 1.59 2.88
CA GLU A 10 -14.15 2.46 3.94
C GLU A 10 -13.07 2.83 4.97
N LYS A 11 -12.12 1.93 5.29
CA LYS A 11 -11.03 2.23 6.23
C LYS A 11 -10.04 3.28 5.73
N ILE A 12 -9.76 3.32 4.42
CA ILE A 12 -8.70 4.20 3.88
C ILE A 12 -9.24 5.47 3.20
N LYS A 13 -10.54 5.53 2.89
CA LYS A 13 -11.18 6.62 2.13
C LYS A 13 -10.97 8.00 2.73
N GLU A 14 -11.07 8.13 4.05
CA GLU A 14 -10.91 9.43 4.70
C GLU A 14 -9.46 9.93 4.62
N GLU A 15 -8.48 9.04 4.83
CA GLU A 15 -7.06 9.38 4.75
C GLU A 15 -6.63 9.70 3.32
N VAL A 16 -7.15 8.96 2.33
CA VAL A 16 -6.93 9.27 0.90
C VAL A 16 -7.45 10.67 0.57
N ARG A 17 -8.64 11.05 1.06
CA ARG A 17 -9.20 12.39 0.85
C ARG A 17 -8.36 13.50 1.48
N LYS A 18 -7.80 13.27 2.68
CA LYS A 18 -6.87 14.21 3.33
C LYS A 18 -5.60 14.37 2.50
N PHE A 19 -5.00 13.28 2.04
CA PHE A 19 -3.82 13.29 1.16
C PHE A 19 -4.11 13.99 -0.16
N GLU A 20 -5.28 13.75 -0.74
CA GLU A 20 -5.72 14.44 -1.95
C GLU A 20 -5.83 15.96 -1.74
N CYS A 21 -6.40 16.41 -0.63
CA CYS A 21 -6.53 17.84 -0.33
C CYS A 21 -5.15 18.52 -0.29
N ILE A 22 -4.19 17.89 0.41
CA ILE A 22 -2.80 18.38 0.50
C ILE A 22 -2.11 18.31 -0.87
N SER A 23 -2.27 17.19 -1.57
CA SER A 23 -1.73 16.96 -2.92
C SER A 23 -2.17 18.05 -3.90
N LYS A 24 -3.46 18.40 -3.92
CA LYS A 24 -3.98 19.49 -4.77
C LYS A 24 -3.42 20.85 -4.37
N ARG A 25 -3.25 21.11 -3.07
CA ARG A 25 -2.75 22.41 -2.57
C ARG A 25 -1.28 22.67 -2.89
N TYR A 26 -0.46 21.63 -2.90
CA TYR A 26 0.99 21.73 -3.07
C TYR A 26 1.51 21.10 -4.36
N GLU A 27 0.61 20.64 -5.23
CA GLU A 27 0.93 19.94 -6.48
C GLU A 27 1.85 18.73 -6.28
N LEU A 28 1.68 18.03 -5.15
CA LEU A 28 2.49 16.87 -4.78
C LEU A 28 1.76 15.57 -5.13
N PRO A 29 2.36 14.65 -5.91
CA PRO A 29 1.74 13.37 -6.13
C PRO A 29 1.83 12.52 -4.85
N PHE A 30 0.87 11.63 -4.67
CA PHE A 30 0.87 10.66 -3.59
C PHE A 30 0.53 9.27 -4.11
N CYS A 31 0.92 8.27 -3.33
CA CYS A 31 0.67 6.88 -3.61
C CYS A 31 -0.05 6.23 -2.44
N LEU A 32 -0.92 5.28 -2.77
CA LEU A 32 -1.50 4.32 -1.86
C LEU A 32 -0.84 2.97 -2.13
N MET A 33 -0.27 2.37 -1.10
CA MET A 33 0.26 1.02 -1.12
C MET A 33 -0.61 0.14 -0.21
N LEU A 34 -1.08 -0.97 -0.75
CA LEU A 34 -1.74 -2.04 -0.02
C LEU A 34 -0.82 -3.25 0.04
N ILE A 35 -0.68 -3.80 1.23
CA ILE A 35 0.18 -4.94 1.53
C ILE A 35 -0.72 -6.04 2.06
N ALA A 36 -0.71 -7.18 1.38
CA ALA A 36 -1.35 -8.41 1.84
C ALA A 36 -0.27 -9.38 2.33
N PHE A 37 -0.50 -9.97 3.50
CA PHE A 37 0.41 -10.90 4.17
C PHE A 37 -0.34 -12.15 4.62
N ASP A 38 0.11 -13.33 4.21
CA ASP A 38 -0.56 -14.59 4.55
C ASP A 38 -0.14 -15.22 5.89
N GLY A 39 0.82 -14.60 6.58
CA GLY A 39 1.26 -15.05 7.89
C GLY A 39 0.25 -14.72 8.99
N SER A 40 0.52 -15.26 10.18
CA SER A 40 -0.29 -15.06 11.40
C SER A 40 0.19 -13.89 12.25
N GLU A 41 1.38 -13.39 11.94
CA GLU A 41 2.12 -12.39 12.69
C GLU A 41 1.69 -10.97 12.31
N ASP A 42 1.67 -10.06 13.29
CA ASP A 42 1.44 -8.65 13.03
C ASP A 42 2.71 -7.98 12.50
N ILE A 43 2.68 -7.57 11.23
CA ILE A 43 3.82 -6.95 10.54
C ILE A 43 3.85 -5.42 10.63
N SER A 44 2.94 -4.80 11.40
CA SER A 44 2.79 -3.34 11.49
C SER A 44 4.09 -2.61 11.85
N GLN A 45 4.84 -3.12 12.83
CA GLN A 45 6.10 -2.49 13.26
C GLN A 45 7.17 -2.50 12.17
N ILE A 46 7.20 -3.54 11.34
CA ILE A 46 8.15 -3.67 10.22
C ILE A 46 7.78 -2.66 9.13
N ILE A 47 6.49 -2.53 8.82
CA ILE A 47 6.03 -1.52 7.86
C ILE A 47 6.37 -0.12 8.37
N VAL A 48 5.96 0.23 9.60
CA VAL A 48 6.15 1.57 10.16
C VAL A 48 7.64 1.95 10.25
N SER A 49 8.51 1.03 10.69
CA SER A 49 9.96 1.29 10.78
C SER A 49 10.65 1.51 9.41
N ASN A 50 9.98 1.15 8.31
CA ASN A 50 10.45 1.37 6.96
C ASN A 50 9.85 2.61 6.28
N THR A 51 9.00 3.36 6.99
CA THR A 51 8.27 4.53 6.48
C THR A 51 8.74 5.83 7.12
N ARG A 52 8.40 6.97 6.51
CA ARG A 52 8.71 8.31 7.04
C ARG A 52 7.61 8.75 7.99
N CYS A 53 7.93 9.67 8.90
CA CYS A 53 6.95 10.23 9.85
C CYS A 53 5.77 10.96 9.17
N ALA A 54 5.98 11.45 7.93
CA ALA A 54 4.94 12.10 7.16
C ALA A 54 3.97 11.12 6.48
N ASP A 55 4.34 9.84 6.37
CA ASP A 55 3.52 8.81 5.74
C ASP A 55 2.36 8.43 6.71
N ARG A 56 1.30 7.83 6.18
CA ARG A 56 0.16 7.34 6.96
C ARG A 56 0.02 5.85 6.81
N PHE A 57 0.22 5.15 7.92
CA PHE A 57 0.02 3.73 8.02
C PHE A 57 -1.34 3.42 8.64
N ALA A 58 -2.04 2.42 8.12
CA ALA A 58 -3.20 1.84 8.79
C ALA A 58 -3.27 0.32 8.60
N LYS A 59 -3.44 -0.40 9.72
CA LYS A 59 -3.80 -1.82 9.74
C LYS A 59 -5.28 -1.96 9.38
N ILE A 60 -5.57 -2.63 8.27
CA ILE A 60 -6.95 -2.81 7.79
C ILE A 60 -7.57 -4.02 8.49
N ASP A 61 -6.88 -5.15 8.49
CA ASP A 61 -7.23 -6.34 9.25
C ASP A 61 -5.94 -7.13 9.56
N ASP A 62 -6.05 -8.41 9.88
CA ASP A 62 -4.89 -9.25 10.22
C ASP A 62 -3.98 -9.56 9.02
N HIS A 63 -4.50 -9.46 7.80
CA HIS A 63 -3.79 -9.79 6.56
C HIS A 63 -3.51 -8.57 5.68
N TYR A 64 -4.27 -7.48 5.83
CA TYR A 64 -4.18 -6.30 4.98
C TYR A 64 -3.70 -5.07 5.75
N TYR A 65 -2.75 -4.37 5.14
CA TYR A 65 -2.13 -3.17 5.65
C TYR A 65 -2.11 -2.12 4.55
N SER A 66 -2.15 -0.84 4.93
CA SER A 66 -2.08 0.27 3.99
C SER A 66 -1.04 1.30 4.40
N LEU A 67 -0.44 1.91 3.38
CA LEU A 67 0.51 2.99 3.51
C LEU A 67 0.21 4.07 2.46
N LEU A 68 -0.03 5.30 2.93
CA LEU A 68 -0.20 6.49 2.13
C LEU A 68 1.03 7.39 2.28
N PHE A 69 1.60 7.83 1.17
CA PHE A 69 2.82 8.64 1.19
C PHE A 69 2.90 9.57 -0.02
N PHE A 70 3.52 10.74 0.16
CA PHE A 70 3.83 11.64 -0.94
C PHE A 70 5.05 11.13 -1.72
N ALA A 71 4.93 11.10 -3.04
CA ALA A 71 6.01 10.70 -3.93
C ALA A 71 6.78 11.94 -4.38
N ASN A 72 8.01 12.09 -3.92
CA ASN A 72 8.84 13.27 -4.28
C ASN A 72 9.69 13.00 -5.53
N ARG A 73 9.68 11.76 -6.02
CA ARG A 73 10.40 11.27 -7.20
C ARG A 73 9.59 10.17 -7.88
N PRO A 74 9.72 9.97 -9.20
CA PRO A 74 9.01 8.94 -9.93
C PRO A 74 9.21 7.53 -9.35
N ASP A 75 10.39 7.21 -8.81
CA ASP A 75 10.74 5.88 -8.31
C ASP A 75 10.51 5.69 -6.78
N SER A 76 9.91 6.68 -6.12
CA SER A 76 9.78 6.66 -4.64
C SER A 76 8.97 5.46 -4.16
N HIS A 77 7.91 5.11 -4.88
CA HIS A 77 7.03 4.02 -4.52
C HIS A 77 7.71 2.65 -4.64
N ALA A 78 8.44 2.43 -5.74
CA ALA A 78 9.22 1.22 -5.95
C ALA A 78 10.27 1.03 -4.83
N LYS A 79 10.97 2.10 -4.42
CA LYS A 79 11.95 2.04 -3.33
C LYS A 79 11.33 1.65 -1.99
N VAL A 80 10.19 2.27 -1.63
CA VAL A 80 9.49 1.96 -0.38
C VAL A 80 8.96 0.52 -0.41
N ALA A 81 8.32 0.12 -1.52
CA ALA A 81 7.76 -1.22 -1.68
C ALA A 81 8.84 -2.30 -1.58
N ASN A 82 9.95 -2.15 -2.31
CA ASN A 82 11.07 -3.09 -2.27
C ASN A 82 11.72 -3.16 -0.88
N LYS A 83 11.85 -2.02 -0.19
CA LYS A 83 12.42 -1.98 1.17
C LYS A 83 11.55 -2.76 2.16
N ILE A 84 10.23 -2.56 2.12
CA ILE A 84 9.27 -3.28 2.97
C ILE A 84 9.28 -4.76 2.60
N LEU A 85 9.17 -5.09 1.31
CA LEU A 85 9.17 -6.47 0.83
C LEU A 85 10.42 -7.22 1.30
N TYR A 86 11.61 -6.67 1.06
CA TYR A 86 12.87 -7.27 1.49
C TYR A 86 12.93 -7.51 3.01
N ALA A 87 12.44 -6.56 3.82
CA ALA A 87 12.41 -6.71 5.27
C ALA A 87 11.47 -7.83 5.71
N LEU A 88 10.31 -7.95 5.07
CA LEU A 88 9.33 -9.00 5.36
C LEU A 88 9.83 -10.38 4.90
N GLU A 89 10.39 -10.51 3.71
CA GLU A 89 10.94 -11.77 3.19
C GLU A 89 12.06 -12.32 4.06
N LYS A 90 12.89 -11.43 4.61
CA LYS A 90 13.98 -11.83 5.50
C LYS A 90 13.46 -12.38 6.83
N LEU A 91 12.37 -11.84 7.36
CA LEU A 91 11.80 -12.24 8.65
C LEU A 91 10.82 -13.40 8.52
N TYR A 92 10.10 -13.48 7.40
CA TYR A 92 9.04 -14.45 7.12
C TYR A 92 9.27 -15.11 5.75
N PRO A 93 10.33 -15.92 5.60
CA PRO A 93 10.73 -16.48 4.30
C PRO A 93 9.72 -17.46 3.69
N ASN A 94 8.80 -17.98 4.51
CA ASN A 94 7.78 -18.94 4.09
C ASN A 94 6.39 -18.31 3.90
N SER A 95 6.25 -17.01 4.15
CA SER A 95 4.97 -16.31 4.03
C SER A 95 4.85 -15.64 2.68
N LYS A 96 3.64 -15.63 2.13
CA LYS A 96 3.32 -14.89 0.92
C LYS A 96 3.07 -13.42 1.23
N ILE A 97 3.80 -12.56 0.54
CA ILE A 97 3.68 -11.11 0.60
C ILE A 97 3.29 -10.57 -0.78
N SER A 98 2.20 -9.82 -0.85
CA SER A 98 1.71 -9.23 -2.09
C SER A 98 1.50 -7.74 -1.89
N ILE A 99 2.10 -6.91 -2.75
CA ILE A 99 2.04 -5.46 -2.63
C ILE A 99 1.40 -4.88 -3.89
N GLY A 100 0.31 -4.13 -3.72
CA GLY A 100 -0.32 -3.33 -4.76
C GLY A 100 -0.09 -1.86 -4.51
N VAL A 101 0.42 -1.13 -5.49
CA VAL A 101 0.70 0.30 -5.41
C VAL A 101 -0.16 1.03 -6.43
N ALA A 102 -0.70 2.20 -6.11
CA ALA A 102 -1.30 3.10 -7.09
C ALA A 102 -0.94 4.55 -6.75
N CYS A 103 -0.59 5.35 -7.76
CA CYS A 103 -0.10 6.73 -7.56
C CYS A 103 -0.93 7.73 -8.37
N LYS A 104 -1.32 8.84 -7.73
CA LYS A 104 -2.21 9.86 -8.31
C LYS A 104 -1.65 10.57 -9.54
N HIS A 105 -0.35 10.52 -9.83
CA HIS A 105 0.16 11.12 -11.07
C HIS A 105 -0.31 10.37 -12.34
N ASN A 106 -0.79 9.12 -12.20
CA ASN A 106 -1.14 8.22 -13.29
C ASN A 106 -2.64 7.92 -13.40
N ILE A 107 -3.43 8.34 -12.42
CA ILE A 107 -4.83 7.92 -12.28
C ILE A 107 -5.64 9.08 -11.70
N ASP A 108 -6.92 9.10 -12.04
CA ASP A 108 -7.83 10.07 -11.43
C ASP A 108 -7.91 9.86 -9.91
N ALA A 109 -8.16 10.93 -9.18
CA ALA A 109 -8.14 10.94 -7.73
C ALA A 109 -9.14 9.95 -7.11
N ASP A 110 -10.28 9.77 -7.76
CA ASP A 110 -11.35 8.89 -7.30
C ASP A 110 -11.02 7.40 -7.47
N ASP A 111 -9.99 7.06 -8.26
CA ASP A 111 -9.67 5.69 -8.65
C ASP A 111 -8.45 5.08 -7.95
N ILE A 112 -7.69 5.85 -7.18
CA ILE A 112 -6.46 5.35 -6.51
C ILE A 112 -6.71 4.16 -5.59
N ILE A 113 -7.84 4.16 -4.88
CA ILE A 113 -8.23 3.03 -4.00
C ILE A 113 -8.54 1.80 -4.83
N SER A 114 -9.38 1.94 -5.85
CA SER A 114 -9.80 0.84 -6.71
C SER A 114 -8.59 0.23 -7.42
N LYS A 115 -7.68 1.06 -7.92
CA LYS A 115 -6.46 0.63 -8.60
C LYS A 115 -5.49 -0.07 -7.65
N ALA A 116 -5.26 0.47 -6.44
CA ALA A 116 -4.41 -0.19 -5.45
C ALA A 116 -4.96 -1.58 -5.06
N ILE A 117 -6.29 -1.70 -4.93
CA ILE A 117 -6.93 -2.99 -4.62
C ILE A 117 -6.79 -3.95 -5.80
N GLN A 118 -7.01 -3.49 -7.03
CA GLN A 118 -6.78 -4.33 -8.21
C GLN A 118 -5.33 -4.85 -8.25
N ASN A 119 -4.36 -3.96 -8.04
CA ASN A 119 -2.95 -4.30 -8.09
C ASN A 119 -2.54 -5.28 -6.97
N VAL A 120 -3.07 -5.14 -5.75
CA VAL A 120 -2.75 -6.12 -4.68
C VAL A 120 -3.38 -7.48 -4.95
N LEU A 121 -4.58 -7.53 -5.52
CA LEU A 121 -5.23 -8.79 -5.93
C LEU A 121 -4.46 -9.47 -7.07
N GLU A 122 -3.95 -8.69 -8.03
CA GLU A 122 -3.07 -9.18 -9.08
C GLU A 122 -1.77 -9.76 -8.50
N ALA A 123 -1.13 -9.03 -7.58
CA ALA A 123 0.05 -9.52 -6.86
C ALA A 123 -0.25 -10.81 -6.06
N GLN A 124 -1.44 -10.93 -5.47
CA GLN A 124 -1.87 -12.14 -4.76
C GLN A 124 -2.08 -13.35 -5.68
N ASN A 125 -2.30 -13.14 -6.99
CA ASN A 125 -2.40 -14.23 -7.96
C ASN A 125 -1.04 -14.71 -8.47
N SER A 126 0.04 -13.97 -8.19
CA SER A 126 1.41 -14.40 -8.46
C SER A 126 1.80 -15.60 -7.58
N SER A 127 2.66 -16.49 -8.09
CA SER A 127 3.23 -17.60 -7.31
C SER A 127 4.37 -17.16 -6.38
N LEU A 128 4.89 -15.95 -6.58
CA LEU A 128 6.00 -15.39 -5.82
C LEU A 128 5.55 -14.14 -5.07
N ASN A 129 6.37 -13.69 -4.12
CA ASN A 129 6.17 -12.37 -3.54
C ASN A 129 6.38 -11.32 -4.65
N THR A 130 5.45 -10.39 -4.78
CA THR A 130 5.40 -9.53 -5.96
C THR A 130 4.83 -8.14 -5.61
N ILE A 131 5.35 -7.14 -6.30
CA ILE A 131 4.87 -5.76 -6.30
C ILE A 131 4.23 -5.49 -7.66
N VAL A 132 3.00 -4.97 -7.67
CA VAL A 132 2.28 -4.52 -8.87
C VAL A 132 1.93 -3.04 -8.71
N GLU A 133 2.19 -2.21 -9.72
CA GLU A 133 2.00 -0.74 -9.73
C GLU A 133 1.05 -0.26 -10.84
#